data_AF-A0A542KQV3-F1
#
_entry.id   AF-A0A542KQV3-F1
#
_cell.length_a   1.000
_cell.length_b   1.000
_cell.length_c   1.000
_cell.angle_alpha   90.00
_cell.angle_beta   90.00
_cell.angle_gamma   90.00
#
_symmetry.space_group_name_H-M   'P 1'
#
loop_
_entity.id
_entity.type
_entity.pdbx_description
1 polymer ?
#
loop_
_entity_poly.entity_id
_entity_poly.type
_entity_poly.pdbx_seq_one_letter_code
_entity_poly.pdbx_strand_id
1 'polypeptide(L)'
;MNGGSVTAVGAGARPTGVARAWAELLRLPALFTVPGDALAGVAAVAAAPNSRTLLAVGCSLCLYEAGMALNDWADREEDAAERPHRPLPSGRVHPAAAFSAACALTAAGLALAARAGRPALTIAVPLAATAWAYDLALKRMPAGPTAMATARGLDLLLGAAATTGHPREALPSAALLATHTLAVTTVSRRETTGGSTLAPWPPSPRRPC
;
A
#
# COMPACT_ATOMS: atom_id res chain seq x y z
N MET A 1 -45.39 -30.19 -21.46
CA MET A 1 -45.32 -29.98 -19.99
C MET A 1 -43.85 -30.02 -19.59
N ASN A 2 -43.38 -28.97 -18.89
CA ASN A 2 -42.16 -28.80 -18.07
C ASN A 2 -40.96 -29.74 -18.30
N GLY A 3 -39.72 -29.27 -18.41
CA GLY A 3 -39.10 -28.10 -17.77
C GLY A 3 -37.96 -28.56 -16.85
N GLY A 4 -36.80 -27.90 -16.95
CA GLY A 4 -35.66 -28.03 -16.02
C GLY A 4 -34.33 -28.37 -16.72
N SER A 5 -33.46 -27.41 -17.09
CA SER A 5 -32.43 -26.75 -16.24
C SER A 5 -31.55 -27.78 -15.48
N VAL A 6 -30.22 -27.76 -15.56
CA VAL A 6 -29.31 -26.65 -15.24
C VAL A 6 -27.94 -26.90 -15.90
N THR A 7 -27.43 -25.85 -16.54
CA THR A 7 -26.01 -25.65 -16.88
C THR A 7 -25.19 -25.37 -15.61
N ALA A 8 -24.05 -26.03 -15.43
CA ALA A 8 -22.98 -25.53 -14.59
C ALA A 8 -21.66 -25.57 -15.37
N VAL A 9 -21.39 -24.45 -16.02
CA VAL A 9 -20.15 -24.10 -16.68
C VAL A 9 -19.03 -24.08 -15.64
N GLY A 10 -18.10 -25.03 -15.71
CA GLY A 10 -16.80 -24.91 -15.07
C GLY A 10 -16.01 -23.79 -15.75
N ALA A 11 -16.12 -22.58 -15.23
CA ALA A 11 -15.35 -21.44 -15.71
C ALA A 11 -13.89 -21.57 -15.23
N GLY A 12 -13.09 -22.31 -15.98
CA GLY A 12 -11.64 -22.22 -15.90
C GLY A 12 -11.21 -20.80 -16.27
N ALA A 13 -10.83 -20.01 -15.27
CA ALA A 13 -10.25 -18.69 -15.49
C ALA A 13 -9.00 -18.84 -16.37
N ARG A 14 -8.98 -18.19 -17.55
CA ARG A 14 -7.83 -18.20 -18.45
C ARG A 14 -6.59 -17.65 -17.72
N PRO A 15 -5.37 -18.15 -18.00
CA PRO A 15 -4.14 -17.69 -17.33
C PRO A 15 -3.91 -16.17 -17.41
N THR A 16 -4.41 -15.52 -18.46
CA THR A 16 -4.39 -14.05 -18.61
C THR A 16 -5.28 -13.33 -17.60
N GLY A 17 -6.38 -13.93 -17.14
CA GLY A 17 -7.28 -13.39 -16.13
C GLY A 17 -6.69 -13.44 -14.72
N VAL A 18 -5.94 -14.49 -14.40
CA VAL A 18 -5.25 -14.65 -13.11
C VAL A 18 -4.07 -13.67 -13.02
N ALA A 19 -3.23 -13.59 -14.07
CA ALA A 19 -2.12 -12.64 -14.10
C ALA A 19 -2.60 -11.19 -14.00
N ARG A 20 -3.70 -10.85 -14.69
CA ARG A 20 -4.33 -9.53 -14.58
C ARG A 20 -4.90 -9.27 -13.19
N ALA A 21 -5.52 -10.26 -12.55
CA ALA A 21 -6.02 -10.11 -11.18
C ALA A 21 -4.90 -9.86 -10.17
N TRP A 22 -3.75 -10.55 -10.33
CA TRP A 22 -2.56 -10.27 -9.54
C TRP A 22 -1.95 -8.91 -9.85
N ALA A 23 -1.95 -8.47 -11.11
CA ALA A 23 -1.48 -7.12 -11.48
C ALA A 23 -2.38 -6.00 -10.94
N GLU A 24 -3.69 -6.23 -10.89
CA GLU A 24 -4.69 -5.33 -10.28
C GLU A 24 -4.49 -5.25 -8.76
N LEU A 25 -4.22 -6.40 -8.11
CA LEU A 25 -3.97 -6.52 -6.67
C LEU A 25 -2.62 -5.88 -6.27
N LEU A 26 -1.55 -6.20 -6.99
CA LEU A 26 -0.20 -5.68 -6.78
C LEU A 26 0.04 -4.31 -7.42
N ARG A 27 -1.06 -3.56 -7.65
CA ARG A 27 -1.14 -2.23 -8.27
C ARG A 27 0.10 -1.85 -9.09
N LEU A 28 0.42 -2.63 -10.14
CA LEU A 28 1.70 -2.51 -10.87
C LEU A 28 2.06 -1.08 -11.32
N PRO A 29 1.10 -0.20 -11.69
CA PRO A 29 1.43 1.19 -12.02
C PRO A 29 2.01 2.00 -10.84
N ALA A 30 1.66 1.67 -9.60
CA ALA A 30 2.16 2.35 -8.42
C ALA A 30 3.62 1.99 -8.11
N LEU A 31 4.11 0.82 -8.54
CA LEU A 31 5.51 0.42 -8.38
C LEU A 31 6.51 1.40 -9.01
N PHE A 32 6.09 2.19 -10.00
CA PHE A 32 6.96 3.20 -10.63
C PHE A 32 7.18 4.45 -9.76
N THR A 33 6.29 4.73 -8.81
CA THR A 33 6.37 5.91 -7.93
C THR A 33 6.89 5.56 -6.53
N VAL A 34 6.78 4.29 -6.13
CA VAL A 34 7.19 3.77 -4.81
C VAL A 34 8.68 3.99 -4.47
N PRO A 35 9.66 3.81 -5.39
CA PRO A 35 11.07 3.98 -5.06
C PRO A 35 11.47 5.40 -4.62
N GLY A 36 10.56 6.38 -4.80
CA GLY A 36 10.84 7.79 -4.53
C GLY A 36 11.33 8.08 -3.11
N ASP A 37 10.81 7.39 -2.09
CA ASP A 37 11.23 7.63 -0.69
C ASP A 37 12.63 7.06 -0.42
N ALA A 38 12.88 5.82 -0.83
CA ALA A 38 14.20 5.21 -0.71
C ALA A 38 15.27 6.02 -1.46
N LEU A 39 14.95 6.54 -2.64
CA LEU A 39 15.85 7.43 -3.41
C LEU A 39 16.00 8.81 -2.76
N ALA A 40 14.93 9.38 -2.19
CA ALA A 40 15.01 10.61 -1.41
C ALA A 40 15.92 10.44 -0.19
N GLY A 41 15.94 9.26 0.42
CA GLY A 41 16.86 8.91 1.50
C GLY A 41 18.33 8.96 1.08
N VAL A 42 18.64 8.49 -0.13
CA VAL A 42 19.98 8.59 -0.73
C VAL A 42 20.39 10.04 -0.95
N ALA A 43 19.47 10.84 -1.51
CA ALA A 43 19.70 12.26 -1.73
C ALA A 43 19.87 13.05 -0.42
N ALA A 44 19.13 12.69 0.63
CA ALA A 44 19.19 13.33 1.94
C ALA A 44 20.55 13.18 2.63
N VAL A 45 21.31 12.13 2.30
CA VAL A 45 22.67 11.90 2.83
C VAL A 45 23.76 12.27 1.81
N ALA A 46 23.40 12.98 0.73
CA ALA A 46 24.31 13.44 -0.33
C ALA A 46 25.26 12.34 -0.87
N ALA A 47 24.78 11.10 -0.94
CA ALA A 47 25.56 9.94 -1.36
C ALA A 47 25.18 9.47 -2.77
N ALA A 48 26.11 8.79 -3.44
CA ALA A 48 25.81 8.10 -4.69
C ALA A 48 25.09 6.76 -4.41
N PRO A 49 24.07 6.38 -5.21
CA PRO A 49 23.45 5.07 -5.12
C PRO A 49 24.47 3.94 -5.29
N ASN A 50 24.35 2.88 -4.50
CA ASN A 50 25.20 1.70 -4.58
C ASN A 50 24.38 0.40 -4.60
N SER A 51 25.04 -0.75 -4.61
CA SER A 51 24.36 -2.05 -4.63
C SER A 51 23.44 -2.29 -3.42
N ARG A 52 23.77 -1.74 -2.25
CA ARG A 52 22.91 -1.80 -1.05
C ARG A 52 21.70 -0.90 -1.18
N THR A 53 21.84 0.25 -1.84
CA THR A 53 20.69 1.10 -2.22
C THR A 53 19.70 0.32 -3.08
N LEU A 54 20.18 -0.45 -4.07
CA LEU A 54 19.30 -1.27 -4.90
C LEU A 54 18.57 -2.35 -4.09
N LEU A 55 19.26 -2.98 -3.12
CA LEU A 55 18.62 -3.91 -2.19
C LEU A 55 17.56 -3.24 -1.30
N ALA A 56 17.79 -1.99 -0.88
CA ALA A 56 16.83 -1.21 -0.11
C ALA A 56 15.61 -0.79 -0.94
N VAL A 57 15.80 -0.40 -2.20
CA VAL A 57 14.70 -0.17 -3.14
C VAL A 57 13.89 -1.45 -3.34
N GLY A 58 14.55 -2.60 -3.51
CA GLY A 58 13.88 -3.89 -3.56
C GLY A 58 13.10 -4.21 -2.28
N CYS A 59 13.66 -3.91 -1.11
CA CYS A 59 12.96 -4.04 0.17
C CYS A 59 11.72 -3.14 0.24
N SER A 60 11.85 -1.85 -0.10
CA SER A 60 10.74 -0.89 -0.12
C SER A 60 9.60 -1.37 -1.04
N LEU A 61 9.92 -1.82 -2.26
CA LEU A 61 8.94 -2.38 -3.19
C LEU A 61 8.26 -3.63 -2.63
N CYS A 62 9.03 -4.56 -2.05
CA CYS A 62 8.46 -5.75 -1.42
C CYS A 62 7.52 -5.40 -0.25
N LEU A 63 7.90 -4.45 0.61
CA LEU A 63 7.08 -4.05 1.75
C LEU A 63 5.84 -3.26 1.32
N TYR A 64 5.95 -2.44 0.28
CA TYR A 64 4.80 -1.76 -0.32
C TYR A 64 3.79 -2.78 -0.86
N GLU A 65 4.24 -3.74 -1.65
CA GLU A 65 3.36 -4.78 -2.21
C GLU A 65 2.79 -5.71 -1.14
N ALA A 66 3.57 -5.99 -0.08
CA ALA A 66 3.07 -6.71 1.07
C ALA A 66 1.91 -5.96 1.75
N GLY A 67 2.07 -4.65 1.97
CA GLY A 67 1.03 -3.79 2.53
C GLY A 67 -0.19 -3.72 1.62
N MET A 68 0.00 -3.61 0.30
CA MET A 68 -1.11 -3.63 -0.65
C MET A 68 -1.92 -4.94 -0.60
N ALA A 69 -1.24 -6.08 -0.63
CA ALA A 69 -1.89 -7.39 -0.52
C ALA A 69 -2.58 -7.58 0.85
N LEU A 70 -1.96 -7.11 1.93
CA LEU A 70 -2.52 -7.19 3.28
C LEU A 70 -3.73 -6.26 3.44
N ASN A 71 -3.68 -5.05 2.88
CA ASN A 71 -4.78 -4.11 2.89
C ASN A 71 -6.02 -4.71 2.22
N ASP A 72 -5.85 -5.25 1.01
CA ASP A 72 -6.93 -5.88 0.26
C ASP A 72 -7.47 -7.14 0.97
N TRP A 73 -6.61 -7.90 1.65
CA TRP A 73 -7.05 -9.01 2.50
C TRP A 73 -7.85 -8.54 3.72
N ALA A 74 -7.44 -7.45 4.36
CA ALA A 74 -8.11 -6.88 5.52
C ALA A 74 -9.47 -6.24 5.16
N ASP A 75 -9.61 -5.68 3.96
CA ASP A 75 -10.82 -5.00 3.48
C ASP A 75 -11.79 -5.93 2.75
N ARG A 76 -11.47 -7.22 2.61
CA ARG A 76 -12.22 -8.18 1.78
C ARG A 76 -13.72 -8.26 2.04
N GLU A 77 -14.16 -8.08 3.29
CA GLU A 77 -15.59 -8.16 3.65
C GLU A 77 -16.34 -6.87 3.28
N GLU A 78 -15.71 -5.72 3.50
CA GLU A 78 -16.24 -4.41 3.12
C GLU A 78 -16.24 -4.23 1.60
N ASP A 79 -15.15 -4.63 0.94
CA ASP A 79 -15.04 -4.67 -0.52
C ASP A 79 -16.08 -5.62 -1.15
N ALA A 80 -16.52 -6.68 -0.47
CA ALA A 80 -17.57 -7.55 -0.96
C ALA A 80 -18.94 -6.86 -0.99
N ALA A 81 -19.20 -5.95 -0.05
CA ALA A 81 -20.43 -5.18 0.00
C ALA A 81 -20.43 -4.01 -1.01
N GLU A 82 -19.33 -3.26 -1.09
CA GLU A 82 -19.26 -2.03 -1.89
C GLU A 82 -18.77 -2.26 -3.33
N ARG A 83 -17.84 -3.21 -3.54
CA ARG A 83 -17.09 -3.38 -4.78
C ARG A 83 -16.88 -4.86 -5.11
N PRO A 84 -17.96 -5.63 -5.36
CA PRO A 84 -17.90 -7.09 -5.50
C PRO A 84 -17.06 -7.58 -6.69
N HIS A 85 -16.69 -6.70 -7.62
CA HIS A 85 -15.85 -7.00 -8.78
C HIS A 85 -14.33 -7.05 -8.45
N ARG A 86 -13.92 -6.64 -7.25
CA ARG A 86 -12.51 -6.68 -6.83
C ARG A 86 -11.96 -8.12 -6.78
N PRO A 87 -10.65 -8.34 -6.99
CA PRO A 87 -10.06 -9.67 -7.12
C PRO A 87 -10.37 -10.66 -5.98
N LEU A 88 -10.37 -10.20 -4.72
CA LEU A 88 -10.69 -11.03 -3.56
C LEU A 88 -12.20 -11.34 -3.46
N PRO A 89 -13.11 -10.35 -3.38
CA PRO A 89 -14.55 -10.62 -3.32
C PRO A 89 -15.08 -11.41 -4.52
N SER A 90 -14.53 -11.17 -5.72
CA SER A 90 -14.96 -11.86 -6.93
C SER A 90 -14.44 -13.31 -7.01
N GLY A 91 -13.68 -13.78 -6.02
CA GLY A 91 -13.09 -15.12 -5.99
C GLY A 91 -11.98 -15.36 -7.01
N ARG A 92 -11.48 -14.31 -7.69
CA ARG A 92 -10.38 -14.44 -8.67
C ARG A 92 -9.03 -14.72 -7.98
N VAL A 93 -8.88 -14.26 -6.74
CA VAL A 93 -7.74 -14.55 -5.86
C VAL A 93 -8.27 -15.06 -4.52
N HIS A 94 -7.77 -16.20 -4.06
CA HIS A 94 -8.17 -16.77 -2.78
C HIS A 94 -7.63 -15.92 -1.61
N PRO A 95 -8.41 -15.64 -0.55
CA PRO A 95 -7.93 -14.82 0.58
C PRO A 95 -6.65 -15.36 1.22
N ALA A 96 -6.52 -16.68 1.38
CA ALA A 96 -5.29 -17.28 1.90
C ALA A 96 -4.08 -17.03 0.99
N ALA A 97 -4.28 -16.95 -0.33
CA ALA A 97 -3.21 -16.64 -1.27
C ALA A 97 -2.75 -15.19 -1.12
N ALA A 98 -3.67 -14.24 -0.98
CA ALA A 98 -3.33 -12.83 -0.75
C ALA A 98 -2.57 -12.63 0.58
N PHE A 99 -3.03 -13.27 1.67
CA PHE A 99 -2.31 -13.23 2.95
C PHE A 99 -0.93 -13.90 2.86
N SER A 100 -0.83 -15.05 2.18
CA SER A 100 0.46 -15.72 1.98
C SER A 100 1.43 -14.86 1.16
N ALA A 101 0.94 -14.14 0.15
CA ALA A 101 1.73 -13.21 -0.64
C ALA A 101 2.23 -12.04 0.21
N ALA A 102 1.37 -11.45 1.06
CA ALA A 102 1.78 -10.41 2.00
C ALA A 102 2.91 -10.88 2.93
N CYS A 103 2.77 -12.07 3.52
CA CYS A 103 3.82 -12.68 4.36
C CYS A 103 5.11 -12.95 3.58
N ALA A 104 5.01 -13.54 2.38
CA ALA A 104 6.17 -13.88 1.55
C ALA A 104 6.92 -12.63 1.08
N LEU A 105 6.20 -11.58 0.65
CA LEU A 105 6.76 -10.31 0.26
C LEU A 105 7.41 -9.58 1.45
N THR A 106 6.79 -9.63 2.63
CA THR A 106 7.39 -9.09 3.86
C THR A 106 8.71 -9.80 4.17
N ALA A 107 8.73 -11.13 4.12
CA ALA A 107 9.92 -11.93 4.37
C ALA A 107 11.03 -11.65 3.33
N ALA A 108 10.67 -11.55 2.05
CA ALA A 108 11.59 -11.20 0.98
C ALA A 108 12.19 -9.80 1.17
N GLY A 109 11.37 -8.81 1.53
CA GLY A 109 11.82 -7.45 1.82
C GLY A 109 12.82 -7.41 2.98
N LEU A 110 12.51 -8.08 4.09
CA LEU A 110 13.41 -8.16 5.25
C LEU A 110 14.72 -8.90 4.92
N ALA A 111 14.67 -9.93 4.07
CA ALA A 111 15.87 -10.63 3.60
C ALA A 111 16.76 -9.72 2.73
N LEU A 112 16.16 -8.88 1.87
CA LEU A 112 16.89 -7.87 1.09
C LEU A 112 17.52 -6.82 2.00
N ALA A 113 16.79 -6.32 3.01
CA ALA A 113 17.31 -5.38 3.98
C ALA A 113 18.46 -5.97 4.82
N ALA A 114 18.34 -7.23 5.26
CA ALA A 114 19.42 -7.94 5.95
C ALA A 114 20.69 -8.02 5.09
N ARG A 115 20.52 -8.22 3.77
CA ARG A 115 21.63 -8.28 2.81
C ARG A 115 22.20 -6.90 2.46
N ALA A 116 21.39 -5.84 2.56
CA ALA A 116 21.85 -4.45 2.46
C ALA A 116 22.69 -4.05 3.69
N GLY A 117 22.39 -4.59 4.87
CA GLY A 117 23.21 -4.48 6.07
C GLY A 117 22.39 -4.30 7.35
N ARG A 118 23.06 -4.36 8.50
CA ARG A 118 22.44 -4.19 9.82
C ARG A 118 21.64 -2.88 9.97
N PRO A 119 22.17 -1.69 9.57
CA PRO A 119 21.40 -0.45 9.68
C PRO A 119 20.09 -0.48 8.88
N ALA A 120 20.12 -1.00 7.65
CA ALA A 120 18.92 -1.14 6.83
C ALA A 120 17.88 -2.05 7.49
N LEU A 121 18.32 -3.23 8.00
CA LEU A 121 17.42 -4.15 8.70
C LEU A 121 16.77 -3.53 9.95
N THR A 122 17.52 -2.74 10.72
CA THR A 122 16.97 -2.07 11.92
C THR A 122 15.87 -1.06 11.60
N ILE A 123 15.81 -0.54 10.37
CA ILE A 123 14.75 0.35 9.88
C ILE A 123 13.63 -0.44 9.18
N ALA A 124 13.97 -1.49 8.43
CA ALA A 124 13.01 -2.30 7.70
C ALA A 124 12.03 -3.06 8.61
N VAL A 125 12.49 -3.54 9.78
CA VAL A 125 11.63 -4.22 10.75
C VAL A 125 10.52 -3.32 11.30
N PRO A 126 10.80 -2.13 11.87
CA PRO A 126 9.75 -1.23 12.33
C PRO A 126 8.89 -0.70 11.16
N LEU A 127 9.45 -0.56 9.96
CA LEU A 127 8.67 -0.21 8.77
C LEU A 127 7.62 -1.28 8.46
N ALA A 128 8.03 -2.56 8.38
CA ALA A 128 7.12 -3.68 8.16
C ALA A 128 6.06 -3.78 9.26
N ALA A 129 6.47 -3.63 10.53
CA ALA A 129 5.53 -3.64 11.66
C ALA A 129 4.51 -2.49 11.58
N THR A 130 4.94 -1.30 11.17
CA THR A 130 4.06 -0.14 11.00
C THR A 130 3.07 -0.35 9.86
N ALA A 131 3.50 -0.93 8.74
CA ALA A 131 2.62 -1.27 7.62
C ALA A 131 1.53 -2.27 8.05
N TRP A 132 1.93 -3.35 8.72
CA TRP A 132 0.98 -4.34 9.25
C TRP A 132 0.01 -3.75 10.28
N ALA A 133 0.51 -2.92 11.20
CA ALA A 133 -0.33 -2.24 12.18
C ALA A 133 -1.33 -1.28 11.52
N TYR A 134 -0.90 -0.58 10.46
CA TYR A 134 -1.77 0.28 9.67
C TYR A 134 -2.89 -0.53 9.00
N ASP A 135 -2.56 -1.57 8.24
CA ASP A 135 -3.51 -2.34 7.43
C ASP A 135 -4.53 -3.10 8.28
N LEU A 136 -4.11 -3.65 9.42
CA LEU A 136 -4.94 -4.50 10.26
C LEU A 136 -5.79 -3.71 11.27
N ALA A 137 -5.32 -2.55 11.75
CA ALA A 137 -5.97 -1.85 12.86
C ALA A 137 -6.06 -0.34 12.66
N LEU A 138 -4.94 0.34 12.44
CA LEU A 138 -4.86 1.79 12.63
C LEU A 138 -5.53 2.58 11.51
N LYS A 139 -5.67 2.03 10.30
CA LYS A 139 -6.31 2.75 9.17
C LYS A 139 -7.74 3.18 9.47
N ARG A 140 -8.49 2.42 10.28
CA ARG A 140 -9.85 2.75 10.72
C ARG A 140 -9.90 3.69 11.93
N MET A 141 -8.77 3.87 12.62
CA MET A 141 -8.66 4.71 13.81
C MET A 141 -8.24 6.15 13.46
N PRO A 142 -8.38 7.11 14.39
CA PRO A 142 -7.81 8.45 14.23
C PRO A 142 -6.29 8.47 14.05
N ALA A 143 -5.61 7.40 14.48
CA ALA A 143 -4.16 7.23 14.37
C ALA A 143 -3.68 6.81 12.95
N GLY A 144 -4.58 6.50 12.02
CA GLY A 144 -4.24 6.06 10.66
C GLY A 144 -3.27 7.00 9.92
N PRO A 145 -3.51 8.32 9.88
CA PRO A 145 -2.59 9.28 9.27
C PRO A 145 -1.18 9.26 9.89
N THR A 146 -1.09 9.06 11.20
CA THR A 146 0.20 8.98 11.91
C THR A 146 0.98 7.74 11.54
N ALA A 147 0.32 6.59 11.44
CA ALA A 147 0.95 5.35 10.98
C ALA A 147 1.43 5.45 9.53
N MET A 148 0.62 6.04 8.64
CA MET A 148 1.02 6.31 7.25
C MET A 148 2.26 7.21 7.18
N ALA A 149 2.25 8.33 7.90
CA ALA A 149 3.38 9.26 7.97
C ALA A 149 4.65 8.60 8.51
N THR A 150 4.51 7.75 9.53
CA THR A 150 5.62 6.98 10.12
C THR A 150 6.21 6.00 9.10
N ALA A 151 5.37 5.28 8.35
CA ALA A 151 5.82 4.38 7.30
C ALA A 151 6.62 5.11 6.21
N ARG A 152 6.14 6.26 5.72
CA ARG A 152 6.86 7.09 4.73
C ARG A 152 8.21 7.59 5.24
N GLY A 153 8.25 8.08 6.49
CA GLY A 153 9.50 8.51 7.12
C GLY A 153 10.50 7.37 7.27
N LEU A 154 10.05 6.19 7.69
CA LEU A 154 10.89 4.99 7.84
C LEU A 154 11.41 4.48 6.49
N ASP A 155 10.62 4.55 5.41
CA ASP A 155 11.06 4.14 4.08
C ASP A 155 12.17 5.05 3.52
N LEU A 156 12.09 6.36 3.77
CA LEU A 156 13.19 7.29 3.48
C LEU A 156 14.44 6.94 4.29
N LEU A 157 14.29 6.70 5.59
CA LEU A 157 15.41 6.31 6.46
C LEU A 157 16.05 4.99 6.04
N LEU A 158 15.26 4.05 5.49
CA LEU A 158 15.76 2.78 4.97
C LEU A 158 16.74 3.00 3.81
N GLY A 159 16.39 3.89 2.88
CA GLY A 159 17.26 4.27 1.75
C GLY A 159 18.58 4.90 2.21
N ALA A 160 18.51 5.82 3.18
CA ALA A 160 19.69 6.43 3.79
C ALA A 160 20.56 5.39 4.55
N ALA A 161 19.94 4.58 5.40
CA ALA A 161 20.61 3.55 6.20
C ALA A 161 21.35 2.52 5.34
N ALA A 162 20.74 2.08 4.24
CA ALA A 162 21.37 1.11 3.34
C ALA A 162 22.56 1.71 2.58
N THR A 163 22.51 3.00 2.27
CA THR A 163 23.51 3.66 1.42
C THR A 163 24.77 4.01 2.21
N THR A 164 24.62 4.70 3.34
CA THR A 164 25.76 5.20 4.14
C THR A 164 25.94 4.47 5.48
N GLY A 165 24.94 3.72 5.95
CA GLY A 165 24.93 3.13 7.29
C GLY A 165 24.56 4.11 8.41
N HIS A 166 24.37 5.39 8.08
CA HIS A 166 24.14 6.47 9.04
C HIS A 166 22.77 7.14 8.83
N PRO A 167 21.65 6.49 9.22
CA PRO A 167 20.31 7.04 8.98
C PRO A 167 20.03 8.35 9.72
N ARG A 168 20.83 8.68 10.75
CA ARG A 168 20.63 9.88 11.58
C ARG A 168 20.74 11.17 10.77
N GLU A 169 21.59 11.19 9.75
CA GLU A 169 21.76 12.35 8.86
C GLU A 169 20.49 12.65 8.06
N ALA A 170 19.69 11.63 7.76
CA ALA A 170 18.42 11.77 7.05
C ALA A 170 17.22 12.05 7.96
N LEU A 171 17.39 12.11 9.29
CA LEU A 171 16.28 12.36 10.22
C LEU A 171 15.51 13.67 9.95
N PRO A 172 16.16 14.81 9.64
CA PRO A 172 15.43 16.04 9.32
C PRO A 172 14.55 15.88 8.08
N SER A 173 15.08 15.25 7.02
CA SER A 173 14.31 14.98 5.78
C SER A 173 13.19 13.98 6.01
N ALA A 174 13.43 12.92 6.81
CA ALA A 174 12.41 11.96 7.19
C ALA A 174 11.29 12.62 8.01
N ALA A 175 11.64 13.49 8.97
CA ALA A 175 10.68 14.23 9.78
C ALA A 175 9.86 15.21 8.93
N LEU A 176 10.50 15.90 7.98
CA LEU A 176 9.80 16.78 7.03
C LEU A 176 8.81 16.00 6.17
N LEU A 177 9.23 14.88 5.58
CA LEU A 177 8.36 14.02 4.78
C LEU A 177 7.20 13.46 5.61
N ALA A 178 7.47 12.96 6.82
CA ALA A 178 6.44 12.45 7.72
C ALA A 178 5.44 13.54 8.11
N THR A 179 5.91 14.74 8.46
CA THR A 179 5.06 15.88 8.81
C THR A 179 4.20 16.32 7.63
N HIS A 180 4.79 16.40 6.43
CA HIS A 180 4.05 16.71 5.21
C HIS A 180 2.97 15.65 4.92
N THR A 181 3.33 14.37 4.98
CA THR A 181 2.40 13.25 4.79
C THR A 181 1.25 13.31 5.80
N LEU A 182 1.57 13.57 7.07
CA LEU A 182 0.57 13.70 8.13
C LEU A 182 -0.38 14.86 7.86
N ALA A 183 0.15 16.03 7.49
CA ALA A 183 -0.65 17.21 7.17
C ALA A 183 -1.60 16.93 6.00
N VAL A 184 -1.09 16.41 4.87
CA VAL A 184 -1.93 16.09 3.69
C VAL A 184 -2.97 15.03 4.04
N THR A 185 -2.58 13.94 4.69
CA THR A 185 -3.50 12.83 5.01
C THR A 185 -4.58 13.26 5.99
N THR A 186 -4.26 14.11 6.98
CA THR A 186 -5.26 14.64 7.92
C THR A 186 -6.21 15.63 7.27
N VAL A 187 -5.73 16.51 6.38
CA VAL A 187 -6.58 17.43 5.61
C VAL A 187 -7.54 16.63 4.72
N SER A 188 -7.04 15.68 3.92
CA SER A 188 -7.89 14.85 3.05
C SER A 188 -8.93 14.05 3.84
N ARG A 189 -8.57 13.53 5.03
CA ARG A 189 -9.56 12.86 5.89
C ARG A 189 -10.65 13.84 6.33
N ARG A 190 -10.30 15.06 6.75
CA ARG A 190 -11.30 16.08 7.14
C ARG A 190 -12.22 16.45 6.00
N GLU A 191 -11.75 16.47 4.76
CA GLU A 191 -12.61 16.72 3.58
C GLU A 191 -13.63 15.58 3.37
N THR A 192 -13.21 14.33 3.51
CA THR A 192 -14.12 13.17 3.37
C THR A 192 -15.14 13.05 4.50
N THR A 193 -14.80 13.48 5.73
CA THR A 193 -15.73 13.46 6.87
C THR A 193 -16.60 14.73 6.95
N GLY A 194 -16.05 15.89 6.54
CA GLY A 194 -16.70 17.20 6.55
C GLY A 194 -17.55 17.48 5.31
N GLY A 195 -17.35 16.74 4.21
CA GLY A 195 -18.18 16.77 3.01
C GLY A 195 -19.53 16.08 3.15
N SER A 196 -20.19 16.23 4.31
CA SER A 196 -21.59 15.83 4.48
C SER A 196 -22.46 16.73 3.60
N THR A 197 -23.04 16.12 2.57
CA THR A 197 -24.19 16.50 1.72
C THR A 197 -24.94 17.79 2.11
N LEU A 198 -24.37 18.97 1.81
CA LEU A 198 -25.13 20.23 1.75
C LEU A 198 -24.75 21.00 0.48
N ALA A 199 -25.09 20.40 -0.66
CA ALA A 199 -25.41 21.18 -1.84
C ALA A 199 -26.89 20.89 -2.17
N PRO A 200 -27.84 21.74 -1.74
CA PRO A 200 -29.18 21.71 -2.31
C PRO A 200 -29.04 22.13 -3.77
N TRP A 201 -29.08 21.16 -4.67
CA TRP A 201 -29.31 21.42 -6.08
C TRP A 201 -30.63 22.22 -6.20
N PRO A 202 -30.63 23.44 -6.74
CA PRO A 202 -31.88 24.18 -6.91
C PRO A 202 -32.77 23.46 -7.94
N PRO A 203 -34.07 23.30 -7.67
CA PRO A 203 -34.97 22.66 -8.62
C PRO A 203 -35.01 23.46 -9.92
N SER A 204 -34.81 22.76 -11.04
CA SER A 204 -34.93 23.31 -12.39
C SER A 204 -36.33 23.91 -12.60
N PRO A 205 -36.47 25.14 -13.14
CA PRO A 205 -37.76 25.71 -13.45
C PRO A 205 -38.46 24.89 -14.55
N ARG A 206 -39.63 24.34 -14.23
CA ARG A 206 -40.52 23.72 -15.22
C ARG A 206 -40.96 24.82 -16.19
N ARG A 207 -40.75 24.60 -17.50
CA ARG A 207 -41.34 25.43 -18.55
C ARG A 207 -42.83 25.11 -18.67
N PRO A 208 -43.74 26.10 -18.67
CA PRO A 208 -45.13 25.87 -19.05
C PRO A 208 -45.26 25.64 -20.57
N CYS A 209 -46.24 24.81 -20.93
CA CYS A 209 -46.61 24.39 -22.28
C CYS A 209 -46.97 25.56 -23.21
#